data_AF-A0A839ZX21-F1
#
_entry.id   AF-A0A839ZX21-F1
#
_cell.length_a   1.000
_cell.length_b   1.000
_cell.length_c   1.000
_cell.angle_alpha   90.00
_cell.angle_beta   90.00
_cell.angle_gamma   90.00
#
_symmetry.space_group_name_H-M   'P 1'
#
loop_
_entity.id
_entity.type
_entity.pdbx_description
1 polymer ?
#
loop_
_entity_poly.entity_id
_entity_poly.type
_entity_poly.pdbx_seq_one_letter_code
_entity_poly.pdbx_strand_id
1 'polypeptide(L)'
;MSLRATTRGASGAKQSVYVVLLHDDRRADPWGLYVGQTSRDPDVRFDQHKEGYKASGPARRFGVRLLPDLVAHLNPMRRWEALELEAALAEAFTASGVPWVEGGH
;
A
#
# COMPACT_ATOMS: atom_id res chain seq x y z
N MET A 1 -11.81 -13.96 1.92
CA MET A 1 -11.60 -12.90 2.93
C MET A 1 -12.37 -11.65 2.52
N SER A 2 -12.96 -10.93 3.46
CA SER A 2 -13.62 -9.64 3.20
C SER A 2 -12.63 -8.51 3.49
N LEU A 3 -12.33 -7.67 2.51
CA LEU A 3 -11.51 -6.46 2.70
C LEU A 3 -12.39 -5.35 3.28
N ARG A 4 -12.48 -5.27 4.61
CA ARG A 4 -13.26 -4.25 5.30
C ARG A 4 -12.53 -3.76 6.54
N ALA A 5 -12.37 -2.45 6.65
CA ALA A 5 -11.96 -1.82 7.89
C ALA A 5 -13.14 -1.77 8.87
N THR A 6 -12.92 -2.27 10.08
CA THR A 6 -13.88 -2.36 11.19
C THR A 6 -13.63 -1.27 12.23
N THR A 7 -12.40 -0.73 12.30
CA THR A 7 -12.04 0.30 13.29
C THR A 7 -12.05 1.73 12.72
N ARG A 8 -12.61 1.94 11.52
CA ARG A 8 -12.70 3.27 10.91
C ARG A 8 -13.48 4.23 11.80
N GLY A 9 -12.87 5.38 12.10
CA GLY A 9 -13.43 6.40 13.01
C GLY A 9 -13.31 6.07 14.50
N ALA A 10 -12.74 4.92 14.88
CA ALA A 10 -12.50 4.61 16.28
C ALA A 10 -11.39 5.50 16.88
N SER A 11 -11.46 5.75 18.19
CA SER A 11 -10.34 6.39 18.91
C SER A 11 -9.05 5.61 18.69
N GLY A 12 -7.97 6.31 18.32
CA GLY A 12 -6.67 5.72 18.00
C GLY A 12 -6.53 5.18 16.55
N ALA A 13 -7.54 5.32 15.69
CA ALA A 13 -7.43 5.00 14.27
C ALA A 13 -6.61 6.06 13.53
N LYS A 14 -5.29 5.84 13.47
CA LYS A 14 -4.32 6.77 12.85
C LYS A 14 -3.57 6.16 11.67
N GLN A 15 -3.79 4.89 11.39
CA GLN A 15 -3.04 4.14 10.39
C GLN A 15 -3.84 4.07 9.10
N SER A 16 -3.14 4.17 7.98
CA SER A 16 -3.73 4.05 6.65
C SER A 16 -2.94 3.03 5.85
N VAL A 17 -3.64 2.19 5.11
CA VAL A 17 -3.02 1.44 4.02
C VAL A 17 -2.98 2.30 2.76
N TYR A 18 -1.98 2.11 1.92
CA TYR A 18 -1.83 2.81 0.65
C TYR A 18 -1.32 1.85 -0.42
N VAL A 19 -1.64 2.19 -1.67
CA VAL A 19 -1.20 1.44 -2.85
C VAL A 19 -0.45 2.38 -3.78
N VAL A 20 0.72 1.95 -4.24
CA VAL A 20 1.54 2.66 -5.23
C VAL A 20 1.57 1.84 -6.51
N LEU A 21 1.35 2.51 -7.64
CA LEU A 21 1.58 1.94 -8.96
C LEU A 21 3.09 1.82 -9.21
N LEU A 22 3.55 0.63 -9.58
CA LEU A 22 4.95 0.35 -9.92
C LEU A 22 5.13 0.21 -11.43
N HIS A 23 6.29 0.62 -11.94
CA HIS A 23 6.69 0.43 -13.33
C HIS A 23 8.17 0.05 -13.48
N ASP A 24 8.45 -1.01 -14.23
CA ASP A 24 9.81 -1.42 -14.62
C ASP A 24 9.84 -2.06 -16.02
N ASP A 25 10.32 -1.32 -17.02
CA ASP A 25 10.41 -1.76 -18.44
C ASP A 25 11.26 -3.02 -18.66
N ARG A 26 12.05 -3.44 -17.66
CA ARG A 26 12.88 -4.63 -17.74
C ARG A 26 12.11 -5.93 -17.46
N ARG A 27 10.87 -5.82 -16.97
CA ARG A 27 9.99 -6.96 -16.72
C ARG A 27 9.17 -7.29 -17.97
N ALA A 28 8.81 -8.57 -18.13
CA ALA A 28 7.88 -9.00 -19.18
C ALA A 28 6.50 -8.29 -19.04
N ASP A 29 6.03 -8.15 -17.80
CA ASP A 29 4.89 -7.32 -17.42
C ASP A 29 5.40 -6.10 -16.64
N PRO A 30 5.43 -4.89 -17.24
CA PRO A 30 6.08 -3.73 -16.64
C PRO A 30 5.37 -3.16 -15.41
N TRP A 31 4.06 -3.41 -15.28
CA TRP A 31 3.22 -2.80 -14.24
C TRP A 31 3.05 -3.70 -13.03
N GLY A 32 3.05 -3.10 -11.84
CA GLY A 32 2.80 -3.79 -10.59
C GLY A 32 2.20 -2.88 -9.53
N LEU A 33 1.97 -3.43 -8.34
CA LEU A 33 1.47 -2.69 -7.19
C LEU A 33 2.38 -2.90 -5.99
N TYR A 34 2.61 -1.84 -5.23
CA TYR A 34 3.18 -1.90 -3.90
C TYR A 34 2.09 -1.56 -2.88
N VAL A 35 1.92 -2.42 -1.87
CA VAL A 35 1.00 -2.20 -0.75
C VAL A 35 1.82 -1.88 0.50
N GLY A 36 1.39 -0.88 1.27
CA GLY A 36 2.03 -0.57 2.55
C GLY A 36 1.07 0.10 3.51
N GLN A 37 1.55 0.34 4.73
CA GLN A 37 0.84 1.12 5.75
C GLN A 37 1.68 2.29 6.27
N THR A 38 0.99 3.25 6.90
CA THR A 38 1.61 4.41 7.53
C THR A 38 0.72 5.06 8.58
N SER A 39 1.33 5.62 9.62
CA SER A 39 0.66 6.54 10.57
C SER A 39 0.70 8.01 10.12
N ARG A 40 1.38 8.28 9.02
CA ARG A 40 1.45 9.59 8.35
C ARG A 40 0.46 9.63 7.20
N ASP A 41 0.31 10.80 6.61
CA ASP A 41 -0.33 10.93 5.32
C ASP A 41 0.37 10.04 4.25
N PRO A 42 -0.38 9.26 3.44
CA PRO A 42 0.17 8.45 2.35
C PRO A 42 1.02 9.22 1.35
N ASP A 43 0.68 10.46 1.00
CA ASP A 43 1.46 11.29 0.07
C ASP A 43 2.84 11.59 0.66
N VAL A 44 2.87 12.07 1.91
CA VAL A 44 4.14 12.30 2.64
C VAL A 44 4.95 11.01 2.77
N ARG A 45 4.30 9.87 2.98
CA ARG A 45 4.99 8.58 3.08
C ARG A 45 5.58 8.14 1.74
N PHE A 46 4.89 8.43 0.64
CA PHE A 46 5.37 8.14 -0.70
C PHE A 46 6.58 9.02 -1.05
N ASP A 47 6.54 10.32 -0.73
CA ASP A 47 7.69 11.22 -0.90
C ASP A 47 8.91 10.71 -0.13
N GLN A 48 8.73 10.27 1.12
CA GLN A 48 9.80 9.65 1.91
C GLN A 48 10.41 8.42 1.22
N HIS A 49 9.60 7.59 0.57
CA HIS A 49 10.12 6.47 -0.22
C HIS A 49 10.98 6.97 -1.39
N LYS A 50 10.51 7.99 -2.12
CA LYS A 50 11.23 8.55 -3.26
C LYS A 50 12.55 9.21 -2.85
N GLU A 51 12.60 9.82 -1.68
CA GLU A 51 13.81 10.41 -1.08
C GLU A 51 14.76 9.36 -0.47
N GLY A 52 14.31 8.10 -0.31
CA GLY A 52 15.10 7.04 0.31
C GLY A 52 15.04 7.01 1.84
N TYR A 53 14.18 7.82 2.46
CA TYR A 53 13.96 7.81 3.90
C TYR A 53 13.05 6.66 4.31
N LYS A 54 13.58 5.72 5.11
CA LYS A 54 12.85 4.49 5.54
C LYS A 54 12.13 3.83 4.38
N ALA A 55 12.81 3.79 3.23
CA ALA A 55 12.18 3.47 1.97
C ALA A 55 12.19 1.97 1.70
N SER A 56 11.12 1.49 1.06
CA SER A 56 11.10 0.17 0.43
C SER A 56 11.77 0.28 -0.94
N GLY A 57 12.59 -0.72 -1.29
CA GLY A 57 13.31 -0.76 -2.57
C GLY A 57 12.37 -0.60 -3.77
N PRO A 58 11.30 -1.41 -3.89
CA PRO A 58 10.30 -1.26 -4.94
C PRO A 58 9.63 0.12 -5.00
N ALA A 59 9.08 0.61 -3.88
CA ALA A 59 8.39 1.90 -3.83
C ALA A 59 9.32 3.07 -4.21
N ARG A 60 10.58 3.04 -3.77
CA ARG A 60 11.59 4.04 -4.13
C ARG A 60 11.92 4.00 -5.61
N ARG A 61 12.31 2.83 -6.13
CA ARG A 61 12.91 2.70 -7.47
C ARG A 61 11.86 2.72 -8.57
N PHE A 62 10.71 2.09 -8.35
CA PHE A 62 9.72 1.82 -9.38
C PHE A 62 8.37 2.50 -9.11
N GLY A 63 8.18 3.11 -7.94
CA GLY A 63 6.95 3.83 -7.62
C GLY A 63 6.71 5.03 -8.53
N VAL A 64 5.55 5.02 -9.20
CA VAL A 64 5.09 6.04 -10.15
C VAL A 64 4.14 7.03 -9.48
N ARG A 65 3.07 6.55 -8.84
CA ARG A 65 2.05 7.36 -8.17
C ARG A 65 1.25 6.55 -7.16
N LEU A 66 0.58 7.24 -6.25
CA LEU A 66 -0.44 6.64 -5.37
C LEU A 66 -1.73 6.32 -6.14
N LEU A 67 -2.45 5.31 -5.64
CA LEU A 67 -3.78 4.89 -6.11
C LEU A 67 -4.80 4.95 -4.96
N PRO A 68 -5.18 6.17 -4.49
CA PRO A 68 -6.00 6.33 -3.29
C PRO A 68 -7.39 5.69 -3.42
N ASP A 69 -7.97 5.67 -4.62
CA ASP A 69 -9.31 5.12 -4.87
C ASP A 69 -9.45 3.64 -4.48
N LEU A 70 -8.34 2.88 -4.52
CA LEU A 70 -8.34 1.47 -4.14
C LEU A 70 -8.56 1.23 -2.65
N VAL A 71 -8.18 2.18 -1.79
CA VAL A 71 -8.07 1.94 -0.34
C VAL A 71 -8.60 3.06 0.55
N ALA A 72 -8.96 4.23 0.00
CA ALA A 72 -9.46 5.37 0.78
C ALA A 72 -10.68 5.01 1.64
N HIS A 73 -11.53 4.10 1.17
CA HIS A 73 -12.71 3.63 1.90
C HIS A 73 -12.38 2.78 3.14
N LEU A 74 -11.15 2.25 3.23
CA LEU A 74 -10.65 1.51 4.39
C LEU A 74 -10.08 2.46 5.46
N ASN A 75 -9.59 3.63 5.08
CA ASN A 75 -8.77 4.48 5.95
C ASN A 75 -9.58 5.52 6.76
N PRO A 76 -9.10 5.93 7.96
CA PRO A 76 -8.00 5.35 8.73
C PRO A 76 -8.49 4.22 9.66
N MET A 77 -7.57 3.41 10.17
CA MET A 77 -7.83 2.26 11.05
C MET A 77 -6.77 2.15 12.17
N ARG A 78 -6.94 1.21 13.08
CA ARG A 78 -5.94 0.87 14.11
C ARG A 78 -4.76 0.12 13.49
N ARG A 79 -3.60 0.19 14.16
CA ARG A 79 -2.34 -0.39 13.66
C ARG A 79 -2.41 -1.89 13.37
N TRP A 80 -3.01 -2.67 14.26
CA TRP A 80 -3.12 -4.11 14.07
C TRP A 80 -3.96 -4.44 12.82
N GLU A 81 -5.07 -3.72 12.63
CA GLU A 81 -5.95 -3.88 11.47
C GLU A 81 -5.26 -3.43 10.16
N ALA A 82 -4.44 -2.37 10.21
CA ALA A 82 -3.64 -1.95 9.05
C ALA A 82 -2.63 -3.00 8.60
N LEU A 83 -2.01 -3.73 9.54
CA LEU A 83 -1.09 -4.82 9.22
C LEU A 83 -1.82 -6.00 8.58
N GLU A 84 -2.99 -6.36 9.11
CA GLU A 84 -3.82 -7.43 8.54
C GLU A 84 -4.34 -7.06 7.15
N LEU A 85 -4.83 -5.83 6.97
CA LEU A 85 -5.34 -5.37 5.68
C LEU A 85 -4.24 -5.16 4.64
N GLU A 86 -3.04 -4.74 5.04
CA GLU A 86 -1.88 -4.67 4.12
C GLU A 86 -1.60 -6.05 3.51
N ALA A 87 -1.50 -7.09 4.35
CA ALA A 87 -1.25 -8.46 3.88
C ALA A 87 -2.41 -8.99 3.02
N ALA A 88 -3.65 -8.81 3.49
CA ALA A 88 -4.83 -9.25 2.75
C ALA A 88 -4.98 -8.55 1.39
N LEU A 89 -4.63 -7.27 1.29
CA LEU A 89 -4.63 -6.53 0.02
C LEU A 89 -3.57 -7.06 -0.94
N ALA A 90 -2.35 -7.31 -0.47
CA ALA A 90 -1.29 -7.88 -1.30
C ALA A 90 -1.67 -9.27 -1.85
N GLU A 91 -2.25 -10.12 -1.01
CA GLU A 91 -2.78 -11.43 -1.42
C GLU A 91 -3.93 -11.28 -2.41
N ALA A 92 -4.87 -10.35 -2.17
CA ALA A 92 -6.01 -10.13 -3.05
C ALA A 92 -5.59 -9.65 -4.44
N PHE A 93 -4.64 -8.72 -4.54
CA PHE A 93 -4.10 -8.27 -5.83
C PHE A 93 -3.41 -9.41 -6.58
N THR A 94 -2.62 -10.21 -5.88
CA THR A 94 -1.97 -11.40 -6.45
C THR A 94 -3.01 -12.39 -6.97
N ALA A 95 -4.03 -12.71 -6.17
CA ALA A 95 -5.11 -13.61 -6.56
C ALA A 95 -5.97 -13.06 -7.73
N SER A 96 -6.05 -11.74 -7.88
CA SER A 96 -6.74 -11.10 -9.01
C SER A 96 -5.92 -11.07 -10.31
N GLY A 97 -4.70 -11.59 -10.29
CA GLY A 97 -3.83 -11.68 -11.47
C GLY A 97 -2.93 -10.47 -11.69
N VAL A 98 -2.70 -9.63 -10.68
CA VAL A 98 -1.68 -8.57 -10.79
C VAL A 98 -0.31 -9.24 -10.91
N PRO A 99 0.45 -8.99 -12.00
CA PRO A 99 1.65 -9.76 -12.33
C PRO A 99 2.84 -9.49 -11.39
N TRP A 100 2.78 -8.39 -10.64
CA TRP A 100 3.80 -8.01 -9.67
C TRP A 100 3.18 -7.28 -8.49
N VAL A 101 3.28 -7.88 -7.31
CA VAL A 101 2.83 -7.29 -6.05
C VAL A 101 3.98 -7.32 -5.04
N GLU A 102 4.19 -6.20 -4.37
CA GLU A 102 5.18 -6.04 -3.28
C GLU A 102 4.48 -5.52 -2.03
N GLY A 103 4.96 -5.93 -0.86
CA GLY A 103 4.45 -5.49 0.45
C GLY A 103 5.53 -4.78 1.28
N GLY A 104 5.12 -4.08 2.34
CA GLY A 104 6.00 -3.48 3.33
C GLY A 104 6.27 -4.36 4.56
N HIS A 105 5.93 -5.66 4.50
CA HIS A 105 5.99 -6.64 5.58
C HIS A 105 7.34 -6.70 6.32
#